data_AF-A0A1H8KG65-F1
#
_entry.id   AF-A0A1H8KG65-F1
#
_cell.length_a   1.000
_cell.length_b   1.000
_cell.length_c   1.000
_cell.angle_alpha   90.00
_cell.angle_beta   90.00
_cell.angle_gamma   90.00
#
_symmetry.space_group_name_H-M   'P 1'
#
loop_
_entity.id
_entity.type
_entity.pdbx_description
1 polymer ?
#
loop_
_entity_poly.entity_id
_entity_poly.type
_entity_poly.pdbx_seq_one_letter_code
_entity_poly.pdbx_strand_id
1 'polypeptide(L)'
;MTMRADVKPVAAVPRAVLALLALTLVLQVLWQAGAAPPRARARDLPPAPSPAALRLAALGEPVALSKLTMLYVQGFDEQAGASIAWRELDYGKVAAWLQRVLELDPRGQYPLLAASEVYGAVADPARARAMLDFVYARFAEDPDRRWPWLAHAALVARHRLHDLPLARRYAQAIRLRATGPHVPPWAREMEVFILEDMNELDSARALIGGLLRDGLITDPHELKFLSDRLDRLNQRDSGPKP
;
A
#
# COMPACT_ATOMS: atom_id res chain seq x y z
N MET A 1 -41.26 26.96 5.16
CA MET A 1 -41.37 27.31 6.59
C MET A 1 -40.25 26.60 7.32
N THR A 2 -39.17 27.33 7.62
CA THR A 2 -37.90 26.81 8.13
C THR A 2 -37.93 26.67 9.66
N MET A 3 -37.77 25.46 10.16
CA MET A 3 -37.67 25.16 11.59
C MET A 3 -36.23 25.42 12.04
N ARG A 4 -35.98 26.57 12.68
CA ARG A 4 -34.71 26.85 13.36
C ARG A 4 -34.68 26.06 14.67
N ALA A 5 -33.70 25.19 14.84
CA ALA A 5 -33.43 24.56 16.12
C ALA A 5 -32.97 25.63 17.13
N ASP A 6 -33.73 25.74 18.22
CA ASP A 6 -33.49 26.68 19.31
C ASP A 6 -32.26 26.19 20.11
N VAL A 7 -31.10 26.84 19.91
CA VAL A 7 -29.87 26.49 20.62
C VAL A 7 -29.92 27.15 21.99
N LYS A 8 -30.11 26.35 23.05
CA LYS A 8 -30.13 26.85 24.43
C LYS A 8 -28.82 27.57 24.76
N PRO A 9 -28.88 28.78 25.36
CA PRO A 9 -27.68 29.54 25.69
C PRO A 9 -26.87 28.85 26.79
N VAL A 10 -25.54 28.86 26.66
CA VAL A 10 -24.58 28.23 27.60
C VAL A 10 -24.75 28.72 29.04
N ALA A 11 -25.32 29.92 29.23
CA ALA A 11 -25.65 30.49 30.54
C ALA A 11 -26.80 29.76 31.29
N ALA A 12 -27.56 28.89 30.63
CA ALA A 12 -28.62 28.09 31.25
C ALA A 12 -28.12 26.79 31.89
N VAL A 13 -26.81 26.52 31.81
CA VAL A 13 -26.21 25.32 32.42
C VAL A 13 -26.05 25.55 33.94
N PRO A 14 -26.63 24.69 34.79
CA PRO A 14 -26.48 24.80 36.24
C PRO A 14 -25.01 24.81 36.66
N ARG A 15 -24.63 25.70 37.57
CA ARG A 15 -23.24 25.83 38.06
C ARG A 15 -22.67 24.51 38.60
N ALA A 16 -23.53 23.65 39.15
CA ALA A 16 -23.16 22.31 39.61
C ALA A 16 -22.66 21.41 38.47
N VAL A 17 -23.23 21.52 37.27
CA VAL A 17 -22.80 20.75 36.08
C VAL A 17 -21.45 21.27 35.58
N LEU A 18 -21.24 22.58 35.57
CA LEU A 18 -19.94 23.17 35.24
C LEU A 18 -18.86 22.79 36.26
N ALA A 19 -19.19 22.77 37.55
CA ALA A 19 -18.29 22.35 38.61
C ALA A 19 -17.94 20.86 38.50
N LEU A 20 -18.92 20.00 38.19
CA LEU A 20 -18.70 18.58 37.96
C LEU A 20 -17.83 18.36 36.71
N LEU A 21 -18.10 19.08 35.61
CA LEU A 21 -17.28 19.03 34.39
C LEU A 21 -15.84 19.43 34.69
N ALA A 22 -15.64 20.57 35.36
CA ALA A 22 -14.31 21.04 35.75
C ALA A 22 -13.59 20.02 36.66
N LEU A 23 -14.31 19.44 37.62
CA LEU A 23 -13.78 18.40 38.50
C LEU A 23 -13.36 17.16 37.70
N THR A 24 -14.20 16.67 36.80
CA THR A 24 -13.86 15.51 35.94
C THR A 24 -12.69 15.80 35.02
N LEU A 25 -12.60 17.02 34.47
CA LEU A 25 -11.50 17.44 33.62
C LEU A 25 -10.19 17.49 34.41
N VAL A 26 -10.21 18.07 35.62
CA VAL A 26 -9.04 18.10 36.51
C VAL A 26 -8.64 16.69 36.90
N LEU A 27 -9.59 15.82 37.25
CA LEU A 27 -9.32 14.43 37.58
C LEU A 27 -8.69 13.68 36.39
N GLN A 28 -9.19 13.91 35.18
CA GLN A 28 -8.67 13.34 33.94
C GLN A 28 -7.25 13.84 33.64
N VAL A 29 -6.97 15.12 33.83
CA VAL A 29 -5.63 15.71 33.65
C VAL A 29 -4.65 15.20 34.69
N LEU A 30 -5.06 15.12 35.96
CA LEU A 30 -4.23 14.56 37.03
C LEU A 30 -3.94 13.08 36.81
N TRP A 31 -4.93 12.32 36.33
CA TRP A 31 -4.75 10.92 35.95
C TRP A 31 -3.78 10.77 34.78
N GLN A 32 -3.93 11.58 33.72
CA GLN A 32 -3.02 11.58 32.58
C GLN A 32 -1.60 12.04 32.92
N ALA A 33 -1.45 13.00 33.84
CA ALA A 33 -0.14 13.47 34.31
C ALA A 33 0.55 12.47 35.26
N GLY A 34 -0.23 11.67 36.01
CA GLY A 34 0.28 10.60 36.87
C GLY A 34 0.48 9.28 36.14
N ALA A 35 -0.20 9.06 35.01
CA ALA A 35 0.12 7.99 34.08
C ALA A 35 1.53 8.27 33.54
N ALA A 36 2.47 7.36 33.79
CA ALA A 36 3.77 7.44 33.15
C ALA A 36 3.53 7.62 31.64
N PRO A 37 4.20 8.58 30.96
CA PRO A 37 4.05 8.73 29.52
C PRO A 37 4.24 7.35 28.92
N PRO A 38 3.33 6.86 28.05
CA PRO A 38 3.44 5.53 27.49
C PRO A 38 4.84 5.43 26.92
N ARG A 39 5.71 4.70 27.64
CA ARG A 39 7.08 4.52 27.19
C ARG A 39 6.92 3.71 25.93
N ALA A 40 7.21 4.35 24.80
CA ALA A 40 7.39 3.74 23.50
C ALA A 40 8.49 2.67 23.60
N ARG A 41 8.17 1.54 24.23
CA ARG A 41 8.90 0.31 24.02
C ARG A 41 8.36 -0.18 22.70
N ALA A 42 9.22 -0.35 21.71
CA ALA A 42 8.95 -1.27 20.62
C ALA A 42 8.79 -2.67 21.23
N ARG A 43 7.61 -2.90 21.82
CA ARG A 43 7.19 -4.24 22.17
C ARG A 43 7.05 -4.91 20.82
N ASP A 44 7.74 -6.01 20.67
CA ASP A 44 7.67 -6.78 19.45
C ASP A 44 6.21 -7.13 19.16
N LEU A 45 5.74 -6.91 17.94
CA LEU A 45 4.41 -7.36 17.52
C LEU A 45 4.31 -8.86 17.86
N PRO A 46 3.24 -9.33 18.53
CA PRO A 46 3.10 -10.75 18.81
C PRO A 46 3.01 -11.55 17.50
N PRO A 47 3.36 -12.84 17.51
CA PRO A 47 3.18 -13.68 16.33
C PRO A 47 1.70 -13.69 15.92
N ALA A 48 1.45 -13.66 14.60
CA ALA A 48 0.10 -13.65 14.08
C ALA A 48 -0.67 -14.91 14.52
N PRO A 49 -1.94 -14.78 14.97
CA PRO A 49 -2.74 -15.91 15.42
C PRO A 49 -2.92 -16.94 14.31
N SER A 50 -3.11 -18.20 14.68
CA SER A 50 -3.32 -19.27 13.71
C SER A 50 -4.63 -19.07 12.93
N PRO A 51 -4.75 -19.59 11.69
CA PRO A 51 -5.99 -19.46 10.92
C PRO A 51 -7.19 -20.09 11.64
N ALA A 52 -6.97 -21.18 12.38
CA ALA A 52 -8.00 -21.83 13.17
C ALA A 52 -8.50 -20.95 14.32
N ALA A 53 -7.58 -20.30 15.05
CA ALA A 53 -7.95 -19.37 16.12
C ALA A 53 -8.74 -18.17 15.57
N LEU A 54 -8.35 -17.64 14.41
CA LEU A 54 -9.08 -16.55 13.76
C LEU A 54 -10.46 -16.97 13.28
N ARG A 55 -10.63 -18.17 12.73
CA ARG A 55 -11.95 -18.68 12.32
C ARG A 55 -12.90 -18.80 13.51
N LEU A 56 -12.40 -19.23 14.66
CA LEU A 56 -13.18 -19.27 15.90
C LEU A 56 -13.51 -17.87 16.42
N ALA A 57 -12.51 -16.97 16.44
CA ALA A 57 -12.68 -15.59 16.88
C ALA A 57 -13.59 -14.76 15.97
N ALA A 58 -13.70 -15.13 14.69
CA ALA A 58 -14.55 -14.43 13.73
C ALA A 58 -16.03 -14.60 14.06
N LEU A 59 -16.42 -15.67 14.77
CA LEU A 59 -17.81 -15.96 15.14
C LEU A 59 -18.79 -15.90 13.94
N GLY A 60 -18.31 -16.28 12.75
CA GLY A 60 -19.08 -16.23 11.50
C GLY A 60 -18.93 -14.94 10.69
N GLU A 61 -18.25 -13.92 11.22
CA GLU A 61 -18.05 -12.61 10.59
C GLU A 61 -16.56 -12.33 10.26
N PRO A 62 -15.96 -13.05 9.29
CA PRO A 62 -14.52 -12.95 9.00
C PRO A 62 -14.13 -11.56 8.46
N VAL A 63 -15.01 -10.88 7.73
CA VAL A 63 -14.74 -9.53 7.18
C VAL A 63 -14.74 -8.46 8.28
N ALA A 64 -15.56 -8.60 9.32
CA ALA A 64 -15.50 -7.69 10.46
C ALA A 64 -14.19 -7.91 11.24
N LEU A 65 -13.82 -9.18 11.47
CA LEU A 65 -12.57 -9.53 12.13
C LEU A 65 -11.35 -9.07 11.32
N SER A 66 -11.38 -9.10 9.98
CA SER A 66 -10.27 -8.64 9.15
C SER A 66 -9.98 -7.16 9.40
N LYS A 67 -11.02 -6.32 9.46
CA LYS A 67 -10.91 -4.88 9.75
C LYS A 67 -10.43 -4.61 11.17
N LEU A 68 -10.96 -5.33 12.16
CA LEU A 68 -10.50 -5.22 13.55
C LEU A 68 -9.04 -5.65 13.70
N THR A 69 -8.66 -6.73 13.03
CA THR A 69 -7.28 -7.22 13.00
C THR A 69 -6.35 -6.18 12.38
N MET A 70 -6.78 -5.55 11.30
CA MET A 70 -6.01 -4.50 10.66
C MET A 70 -5.85 -3.27 11.57
N LEU A 71 -6.93 -2.84 12.23
CA LEU A 71 -6.89 -1.74 13.19
C LEU A 71 -5.98 -2.06 14.38
N TYR A 72 -5.94 -3.32 14.82
CA TYR A 72 -5.02 -3.77 15.86
C TYR A 72 -3.55 -3.59 15.43
N VAL A 73 -3.19 -4.01 14.21
CA VAL A 73 -1.83 -3.84 13.68
C VAL A 73 -1.48 -2.35 13.59
N GLN A 74 -2.37 -1.51 13.07
CA GLN A 74 -2.13 -0.07 12.93
C GLN A 74 -2.03 0.66 14.28
N GLY A 75 -2.90 0.32 15.23
CA GLY A 75 -2.86 0.88 16.57
C GLY A 75 -1.60 0.49 17.35
N PHE A 76 -0.97 -0.63 17.00
CA PHE A 76 0.31 -1.03 17.57
C PHE A 76 1.47 -0.13 17.09
N ASP A 77 1.39 0.38 15.86
CA ASP A 77 2.38 1.29 15.29
C ASP A 77 2.30 2.71 15.90
N GLU A 78 1.09 3.22 16.14
CA GLU A 78 0.88 4.60 16.63
C GLU A 78 1.36 4.83 18.08
N GLN A 79 1.41 3.79 18.91
CA GLN A 79 1.75 3.90 20.34
C GLN A 79 3.21 4.26 20.61
N ALA A 80 4.10 4.17 19.62
CA ALA A 80 5.54 4.31 19.83
C ALA A 80 6.16 5.62 19.32
N GLY A 81 5.36 6.57 18.83
CA GLY A 81 5.87 7.71 18.09
C GLY A 81 6.46 7.23 16.75
N ALA A 82 5.73 7.50 15.67
CA ALA A 82 5.83 6.86 14.34
C ALA A 82 7.25 6.53 13.81
N SER A 83 8.29 7.31 14.16
CA SER A 83 9.65 7.15 13.62
C SER A 83 10.50 6.05 14.27
N ILE A 84 10.14 5.56 15.47
CA ILE A 84 10.94 4.52 16.17
C ILE A 84 10.34 3.12 15.93
N ALA A 85 9.01 2.96 16.00
CA ALA A 85 8.34 1.68 15.79
C ALA A 85 8.67 1.02 14.44
N TRP A 86 8.59 1.76 13.34
CA TRP A 86 8.78 1.20 11.99
C TRP A 86 10.16 0.60 11.73
N ARG A 87 11.20 1.08 12.44
CA ARG A 87 12.57 0.58 12.33
C ARG A 87 12.86 -0.60 13.24
N GLU A 88 12.03 -0.82 14.26
CA GLU A 88 12.25 -1.87 15.26
C GLU A 88 11.27 -3.05 15.08
N LEU A 89 10.19 -2.87 14.31
CA LEU A 89 9.22 -3.92 14.00
C LEU A 89 9.83 -5.10 13.22
N ASP A 90 9.40 -6.32 13.54
CA ASP A 90 9.68 -7.51 12.75
C ASP A 90 8.74 -7.60 11.53
N TYR A 91 9.30 -7.36 10.35
CA TYR A 91 8.55 -7.35 9.09
C TYR A 91 8.03 -8.74 8.68
N GLY A 92 8.64 -9.82 9.19
CA GLY A 92 8.10 -11.17 9.03
C GLY A 92 6.77 -11.32 9.78
N LYS A 93 6.68 -10.74 10.99
CA LYS A 93 5.43 -10.73 11.77
C LYS A 93 4.39 -9.83 11.12
N VAL A 94 4.78 -8.63 10.66
CA VAL A 94 3.87 -7.73 9.93
C VAL A 94 3.30 -8.43 8.69
N ALA A 95 4.15 -9.05 7.86
CA ALA A 95 3.70 -9.83 6.71
C ALA A 95 2.71 -10.95 7.12
N ALA A 96 2.99 -11.67 8.21
CA ALA A 96 2.11 -12.70 8.71
C ALA A 96 0.74 -12.16 9.16
N TRP A 97 0.70 -11.00 9.81
CA TRP A 97 -0.55 -10.33 10.18
C TRP A 97 -1.33 -9.84 8.96
N LEU A 98 -0.68 -9.19 8.00
CA LEU A 98 -1.31 -8.75 6.75
C LEU A 98 -1.85 -9.95 5.95
N GLN A 99 -1.11 -11.05 5.94
CA GLN A 99 -1.58 -12.32 5.39
C GLN A 99 -2.84 -12.81 6.10
N ARG A 100 -2.88 -12.78 7.45
CA ARG A 100 -4.07 -13.19 8.20
C ARG A 100 -5.29 -12.31 7.89
N VAL A 101 -5.10 -11.01 7.69
CA VAL A 101 -6.18 -10.12 7.26
C VAL A 101 -6.69 -10.52 5.87
N LEU A 102 -5.81 -10.85 4.92
CA LEU A 102 -6.22 -11.33 3.60
C LEU A 102 -6.86 -12.74 3.64
N GLU A 103 -6.45 -13.62 4.54
CA GLU A 103 -7.09 -14.93 4.72
C GLU A 103 -8.53 -14.77 5.26
N LEU A 104 -8.79 -13.74 6.06
CA LEU A 104 -10.11 -13.40 6.57
C LEU A 104 -10.97 -12.67 5.53
N ASP A 105 -10.38 -11.75 4.76
CA ASP A 105 -11.04 -11.06 3.64
C ASP A 105 -10.16 -11.12 2.38
N PRO A 106 -10.32 -12.18 1.54
CA PRO A 106 -9.53 -12.35 0.33
C PRO A 106 -9.76 -11.26 -0.72
N ARG A 107 -10.90 -10.56 -0.65
CA ARG A 107 -11.25 -9.47 -1.56
C ARG A 107 -10.70 -8.13 -1.09
N GLY A 108 -10.21 -8.07 0.15
CA GLY A 108 -9.64 -6.89 0.78
C GLY A 108 -8.39 -6.40 0.06
N GLN A 109 -8.35 -5.10 -0.20
CA GLN A 109 -7.22 -4.41 -0.86
C GLN A 109 -6.30 -3.72 0.15
N TYR A 110 -6.83 -3.39 1.32
CA TYR A 110 -6.16 -2.58 2.33
C TYR A 110 -4.86 -3.18 2.87
N PRO A 111 -4.73 -4.50 3.10
CA PRO A 111 -3.44 -5.07 3.52
C PRO A 111 -2.34 -4.88 2.48
N LEU A 112 -2.68 -4.87 1.18
CA LEU A 112 -1.72 -4.66 0.09
C LEU A 112 -1.33 -3.19 -0.02
N LEU A 113 -2.29 -2.28 0.11
CA LEU A 113 -2.04 -0.83 0.26
C LEU A 113 -1.07 -0.57 1.41
N ALA A 114 -1.36 -1.11 2.61
CA ALA A 114 -0.52 -0.93 3.78
C ALA A 114 0.88 -1.50 3.56
N ALA A 115 0.99 -2.69 2.94
CA ALA A 115 2.27 -3.28 2.59
C ALA A 115 3.08 -2.42 1.61
N SER A 116 2.46 -1.87 0.55
CA SER A 116 3.18 -1.10 -0.47
C SER A 116 3.50 0.32 -0.02
N GLU A 117 2.54 1.02 0.59
CA GLU A 117 2.65 2.46 0.87
C GLU A 117 3.16 2.78 2.28
N VAL A 118 2.77 1.99 3.29
CA VAL A 118 3.15 2.26 4.69
C VAL A 118 4.43 1.50 5.03
N TYR A 119 4.39 0.17 4.95
CA TYR A 119 5.51 -0.67 5.34
C TYR A 119 6.60 -0.76 4.25
N GLY A 120 6.23 -0.63 2.99
CA GLY A 120 7.17 -0.57 1.86
C GLY A 120 7.96 0.74 1.79
N ALA A 121 7.52 1.77 2.52
CA ALA A 121 8.13 3.09 2.55
C ALA A 121 9.25 3.24 3.61
N VAL A 122 9.65 2.16 4.29
CA VAL A 122 10.72 2.21 5.29
C VAL A 122 12.10 2.44 4.66
N ALA A 123 13.02 3.06 5.40
CA ALA A 123 14.37 3.36 4.92
C ALA A 123 15.28 2.12 4.77
N ASP A 124 14.96 1.02 5.45
CA ASP A 124 15.71 -0.23 5.37
C ASP A 124 15.34 -1.00 4.08
N PRO A 125 16.28 -1.20 3.14
CA PRO A 125 16.01 -1.86 1.87
C PRO A 125 15.52 -3.30 1.99
N ALA A 126 16.02 -4.06 2.98
CA ALA A 126 15.67 -5.46 3.16
C ALA A 126 14.21 -5.61 3.62
N ARG A 127 13.78 -4.73 4.53
CA ARG A 127 12.42 -4.70 5.07
C ARG A 127 11.41 -4.22 4.03
N ALA A 128 11.75 -3.15 3.30
CA ALA A 128 10.95 -2.69 2.19
C ALA A 128 10.76 -3.81 1.16
N ARG A 129 11.86 -4.48 0.75
CA ARG A 129 11.81 -5.62 -0.18
C ARG A 129 10.91 -6.75 0.31
N ALA A 130 10.94 -7.10 1.61
CA ALA A 130 10.05 -8.12 2.16
C ALA A 130 8.55 -7.77 1.98
N MET A 131 8.18 -6.50 2.10
CA MET A 131 6.80 -6.05 1.85
C MET A 131 6.45 -6.04 0.37
N LEU A 132 7.38 -5.63 -0.50
CA LEU A 132 7.16 -5.67 -1.95
C LEU A 132 6.99 -7.12 -2.43
N ASP A 133 7.79 -8.04 -1.91
CA ASP A 133 7.69 -9.48 -2.21
C ASP A 133 6.36 -10.08 -1.70
N PHE A 134 5.87 -9.62 -0.53
CA PHE A 134 4.52 -9.96 -0.08
C PHE A 134 3.44 -9.48 -1.05
N VAL A 135 3.50 -8.22 -1.50
CA VAL A 135 2.55 -7.67 -2.49
C VAL A 135 2.62 -8.46 -3.79
N TYR A 136 3.82 -8.76 -4.29
CA TYR A 136 4.03 -9.55 -5.50
C TYR A 136 3.46 -10.97 -5.40
N ALA A 137 3.67 -11.65 -4.26
CA ALA A 137 3.12 -12.98 -4.02
C ALA A 137 1.59 -12.96 -4.04
N ARG A 138 0.96 -11.93 -3.46
CA ARG A 138 -0.49 -11.79 -3.41
C ARG A 138 -1.10 -11.25 -4.70
N PHE A 139 -0.36 -10.48 -5.49
CA PHE A 139 -0.82 -10.01 -6.80
C PHE A 139 -1.28 -11.17 -7.70
N ALA A 140 -0.60 -12.30 -7.62
CA ALA A 140 -0.91 -13.49 -8.41
C ALA A 140 -2.34 -14.04 -8.23
N GLU A 141 -2.98 -13.78 -7.09
CA GLU A 141 -4.31 -14.31 -6.75
C GLU A 141 -5.45 -13.53 -7.42
N ASP A 142 -5.26 -12.23 -7.65
CA ASP A 142 -6.26 -11.35 -8.29
C ASP A 142 -5.52 -10.21 -9.04
N PRO A 143 -4.82 -10.52 -10.16
CA PRO A 143 -3.94 -9.57 -10.84
C PRO A 143 -4.67 -8.31 -11.31
N ASP A 144 -5.88 -8.49 -11.81
CA ASP A 144 -6.71 -7.43 -12.34
C ASP A 144 -7.17 -6.43 -11.28
N ARG A 145 -7.36 -6.85 -10.03
CA ARG A 145 -7.75 -5.89 -8.96
C ARG A 145 -6.54 -5.40 -8.17
N ARG A 146 -5.47 -6.18 -8.09
CA ARG A 146 -4.29 -5.92 -7.25
C ARG A 146 -3.15 -5.22 -7.99
N TRP A 147 -3.25 -4.98 -9.30
CA TRP A 147 -2.23 -4.28 -10.08
C TRP A 147 -1.82 -2.91 -9.52
N PRO A 148 -2.68 -2.06 -8.89
CA PRO A 148 -2.24 -0.75 -8.42
C PRO A 148 -1.16 -0.86 -7.35
N TRP A 149 -1.28 -1.85 -6.46
CA TRP A 149 -0.33 -2.08 -5.37
C TRP A 149 1.00 -2.61 -5.90
N LEU A 150 0.96 -3.47 -6.93
CA LEU A 150 2.17 -3.93 -7.59
C LEU A 150 2.83 -2.82 -8.42
N ALA A 151 2.05 -1.93 -9.01
CA ALA A 151 2.57 -0.75 -9.70
C ALA A 151 3.28 0.19 -8.72
N HIS A 152 2.67 0.45 -7.57
CA HIS A 152 3.32 1.20 -6.49
C HIS A 152 4.62 0.52 -6.03
N ALA A 153 4.60 -0.81 -5.84
CA ALA A 153 5.79 -1.58 -5.49
C ALA A 153 6.91 -1.45 -6.54
N ALA A 154 6.58 -1.47 -7.83
CA ALA A 154 7.56 -1.25 -8.90
C ALA A 154 8.20 0.15 -8.82
N LEU A 155 7.41 1.18 -8.52
CA LEU A 155 7.91 2.55 -8.34
C LEU A 155 8.81 2.68 -7.10
N VAL A 156 8.44 2.04 -5.98
CA VAL A 156 9.28 1.99 -4.78
C VAL A 156 10.60 1.27 -5.07
N ALA A 157 10.56 0.13 -5.76
CA ALA A 157 11.76 -0.59 -6.18
C ALA A 157 12.68 0.27 -7.07
N ARG A 158 12.10 1.01 -8.02
CA ARG A 158 12.83 1.92 -8.92
C ARG A 158 13.46 3.11 -8.18
N HIS A 159 12.69 3.83 -7.38
CA HIS A 159 13.10 5.14 -6.86
C HIS A 159 13.73 5.12 -5.47
N ARG A 160 13.41 4.13 -4.63
CA ARG A 160 13.94 4.04 -3.26
C ARG A 160 14.96 2.93 -3.10
N LEU A 161 14.66 1.75 -3.64
CA LEU A 161 15.60 0.62 -3.59
C LEU A 161 16.67 0.70 -4.66
N HIS A 162 16.45 1.52 -5.70
CA HIS A 162 17.29 1.59 -6.90
C HIS A 162 17.55 0.21 -7.54
N ASP A 163 16.58 -0.71 -7.38
CA ASP A 163 16.62 -2.07 -7.92
C ASP A 163 15.75 -2.13 -9.17
N LEU A 164 16.33 -1.66 -10.28
CA LEU A 164 15.66 -1.68 -11.59
C LEU A 164 15.27 -3.09 -12.06
N PRO A 165 16.09 -4.14 -11.88
CA PRO A 165 15.68 -5.51 -12.19
C PRO A 165 14.41 -5.94 -11.43
N LEU A 166 14.30 -5.61 -10.14
CA LEU A 166 13.11 -5.90 -9.35
C LEU A 166 11.89 -5.10 -9.84
N ALA A 167 12.07 -3.81 -10.12
CA ALA A 167 11.02 -2.97 -10.67
C ALA A 167 10.51 -3.52 -12.02
N ARG A 168 11.43 -3.94 -12.91
CA ARG A 168 11.09 -4.57 -14.20
C ARG A 168 10.30 -5.86 -14.00
N ARG A 169 10.72 -6.72 -13.07
CA ARG A 169 10.01 -7.97 -12.75
C ARG A 169 8.56 -7.71 -12.36
N TYR A 170 8.32 -6.69 -11.53
CA TYR A 170 6.98 -6.31 -11.12
C TYR A 170 6.16 -5.73 -12.29
N ALA A 171 6.75 -4.84 -13.10
CA ALA A 171 6.08 -4.28 -14.27
C ALA A 171 5.74 -5.33 -15.33
N GLN A 172 6.65 -6.26 -15.59
CA GLN A 172 6.44 -7.40 -16.47
C GLN A 172 5.26 -8.27 -15.98
N ALA A 173 5.18 -8.53 -14.68
CA ALA A 173 4.09 -9.31 -14.11
C ALA A 173 2.73 -8.61 -14.27
N ILE A 174 2.68 -7.28 -14.16
CA ILE A 174 1.46 -6.50 -14.46
C ILE A 174 1.08 -6.69 -15.92
N ARG A 175 2.01 -6.44 -16.85
CA ARG A 175 1.73 -6.57 -18.29
C ARG A 175 1.23 -7.96 -18.69
N LEU A 176 1.83 -9.01 -18.13
CA LEU A 176 1.50 -10.39 -18.50
C LEU A 176 0.22 -10.93 -17.85
N ARG A 177 -0.19 -10.39 -16.69
CA ARG A 177 -1.25 -11.01 -15.87
C ARG A 177 -2.45 -10.12 -15.61
N ALA A 178 -2.28 -8.80 -15.63
CA ALA A 178 -3.37 -7.85 -15.43
C ALA A 178 -3.92 -7.42 -16.80
N THR A 179 -4.68 -8.31 -17.45
CA THR A 179 -5.24 -8.11 -18.79
C THR A 179 -6.71 -7.70 -18.78
N GLY A 180 -7.27 -7.44 -17.59
CA GLY A 180 -8.65 -7.00 -17.42
C GLY A 180 -8.95 -5.64 -18.09
N PRO A 181 -10.21 -5.40 -18.50
CA PRO A 181 -10.62 -4.22 -19.25
C PRO A 181 -10.48 -2.90 -18.46
N HIS A 182 -10.42 -2.98 -17.14
CA HIS A 182 -10.24 -1.82 -16.25
C HIS A 182 -8.76 -1.53 -15.91
N VAL A 183 -7.83 -2.32 -16.44
CA VAL A 183 -6.40 -2.06 -16.27
C VAL A 183 -5.98 -1.01 -17.31
N PRO A 184 -5.49 0.16 -16.87
CA PRO A 184 -5.18 1.24 -17.79
C PRO A 184 -3.94 0.90 -18.64
N PRO A 185 -3.87 1.40 -19.89
CA PRO A 185 -2.72 1.22 -20.79
C PRO A 185 -1.36 1.43 -20.14
N TRP A 186 -1.18 2.55 -19.44
CA TRP A 186 0.08 2.92 -18.81
C TRP A 186 0.63 1.85 -17.85
N ALA A 187 -0.24 1.07 -17.19
CA ALA A 187 0.18 0.03 -16.26
C ALA A 187 0.85 -1.14 -16.99
N ARG A 188 0.39 -1.44 -18.22
CA ARG A 188 0.96 -2.47 -19.11
C ARG A 188 2.23 -1.97 -19.81
N GLU A 189 2.29 -0.68 -20.10
CA GLU A 189 3.45 -0.02 -20.71
C GLU A 189 4.60 0.24 -19.72
N MET A 190 4.35 0.17 -18.42
CA MET A 190 5.34 0.47 -17.38
C MET A 190 6.67 -0.29 -17.55
N GLU A 191 6.64 -1.53 -18.05
CA GLU A 191 7.86 -2.31 -18.33
C GLU A 191 8.76 -1.62 -19.36
N VAL A 192 8.18 -0.97 -20.38
CA VAL A 192 8.91 -0.24 -21.42
C VAL A 192 9.71 0.91 -20.81
N PHE A 193 9.09 1.68 -19.92
CA PHE A 193 9.76 2.81 -19.26
C PHE A 193 10.92 2.36 -18.37
N ILE A 194 10.74 1.24 -17.65
CA ILE A 194 11.81 0.71 -16.80
C ILE A 194 12.96 0.16 -17.65
N LEU A 195 12.68 -0.49 -18.79
CA LEU A 195 13.70 -0.93 -19.74
C LEU A 195 14.51 0.24 -20.32
N GLU A 196 13.84 1.36 -20.64
CA GLU A 196 14.51 2.59 -21.04
C GLU A 196 15.44 3.12 -19.94
N ASP A 197 14.99 3.14 -18.67
CA ASP A 197 15.82 3.57 -17.54
C ASP A 197 17.02 2.63 -17.29
N MET A 198 16.86 1.34 -17.58
CA MET A 198 17.92 0.34 -17.53
C MET A 198 18.92 0.46 -18.69
N ASN A 199 18.70 1.39 -19.63
CA ASN A 199 19.43 1.51 -20.89
C ASN A 199 19.35 0.23 -21.77
N GLU A 200 18.34 -0.63 -21.55
CA GLU A 200 18.06 -1.81 -22.36
C GLU A 200 17.16 -1.44 -23.56
N LEU A 201 17.67 -0.56 -24.43
CA LEU A 201 16.88 0.01 -25.53
C LEU A 201 16.40 -1.06 -26.52
N ASP A 202 17.20 -2.08 -26.79
CA ASP A 202 16.84 -3.20 -27.67
C ASP A 202 15.65 -3.99 -27.12
N SER A 203 15.68 -4.29 -25.81
CA SER A 203 14.56 -4.94 -25.11
C SER A 203 13.31 -4.08 -25.17
N ALA A 204 13.44 -2.76 -24.96
CA ALA A 204 12.32 -1.83 -25.02
C ALA A 204 11.70 -1.80 -26.43
N ARG A 205 12.53 -1.72 -27.49
CA ARG A 205 12.06 -1.77 -28.89
C ARG A 205 11.36 -3.08 -29.23
N ALA A 206 11.95 -4.21 -28.83
CA ALA A 206 11.36 -5.52 -29.06
C ALA A 206 10.00 -5.65 -28.36
N LEU A 207 9.88 -5.13 -27.13
CA LEU A 207 8.63 -5.12 -26.38
C LEU A 207 7.56 -4.24 -27.05
N ILE A 208 7.90 -3.00 -27.42
CA ILE A 208 6.95 -2.10 -28.12
C ILE A 208 6.51 -2.72 -29.45
N GLY A 209 7.45 -3.25 -30.24
CA GLY A 209 7.13 -3.93 -31.49
C GLY A 209 6.31 -5.20 -31.32
N GLY A 210 6.41 -5.90 -30.18
CA GLY A 210 5.49 -6.97 -29.80
C GLY A 210 4.09 -6.45 -29.52
N LEU A 211 3.97 -5.44 -28.65
CA LEU A 211 2.70 -4.82 -28.27
C LEU A 211 1.91 -4.27 -29.48
N LEU A 212 2.60 -3.66 -30.45
CA LEU A 212 1.99 -3.17 -31.69
C LEU A 212 1.49 -4.29 -32.62
N ARG A 213 2.15 -5.47 -32.60
CA ARG A 213 1.79 -6.62 -33.45
C ARG A 213 0.69 -7.48 -32.86
N ASP A 214 0.64 -7.61 -31.52
CA ASP A 214 -0.30 -8.49 -30.83
C ASP A 214 -1.76 -8.05 -31.00
N GLY A 215 -2.02 -6.81 -31.46
CA GLY A 215 -3.36 -6.31 -31.77
C GLY A 215 -4.29 -6.16 -30.55
N LEU A 216 -3.75 -6.35 -29.34
CA LEU A 216 -4.47 -6.19 -28.07
C LEU A 216 -4.75 -4.71 -27.74
N ILE A 217 -4.04 -3.81 -28.39
CA ILE A 217 -4.19 -2.37 -28.24
C ILE A 217 -5.13 -1.88 -29.35
N THR A 218 -6.32 -1.46 -28.95
CA THR A 218 -7.37 -1.01 -29.86
C THR A 218 -7.53 0.52 -29.90
N ASP A 219 -6.95 1.23 -28.93
CA ASP A 219 -7.00 2.69 -28.87
C ASP A 219 -6.01 3.31 -29.89
N PRO A 220 -6.49 4.11 -30.86
CA PRO A 220 -5.63 4.80 -31.82
C PRO A 220 -4.58 5.72 -31.17
N HIS A 221 -4.87 6.32 -30.02
CA HIS A 221 -3.92 7.18 -29.31
C HIS A 221 -2.77 6.38 -28.68
N GLU A 222 -3.06 5.22 -28.11
CA GLU A 222 -2.07 4.30 -27.54
C GLU A 222 -1.15 3.75 -28.64
N LEU A 223 -1.73 3.33 -29.79
CA LEU A 223 -0.97 2.89 -30.95
C LEU A 223 -0.01 3.97 -31.47
N LYS A 224 -0.50 5.21 -31.60
CA LYS A 224 0.33 6.34 -32.03
C LYS A 224 1.45 6.62 -31.04
N PHE A 225 1.14 6.66 -29.74
CA PHE A 225 2.13 6.90 -28.69
C PHE A 225 3.28 5.88 -28.71
N LEU A 226 2.93 4.59 -28.83
CA LEU A 226 3.91 3.51 -28.92
C LEU A 226 4.72 3.55 -30.22
N SER A 227 4.09 3.88 -31.35
CA SER A 227 4.78 4.07 -32.63
C SER A 227 5.79 5.23 -32.58
N ASP A 228 5.34 6.41 -32.15
CA ASP A 228 6.19 7.61 -32.00
C ASP A 228 7.37 7.34 -31.03
N ARG A 229 7.16 6.47 -30.05
CA ARG A 229 8.23 6.04 -29.13
C ARG A 229 9.21 5.06 -29.77
N LEU A 230 8.73 4.06 -30.51
CA LEU A 230 9.59 3.12 -31.23
C LEU A 230 10.51 3.87 -32.20
N ASP A 231 9.98 4.86 -32.92
CA ASP A 231 10.76 5.70 -33.83
C ASP A 231 11.85 6.50 -33.11
N ARG A 232 11.54 7.09 -31.94
CA ARG A 232 12.53 7.79 -31.11
C ARG A 232 13.64 6.86 -30.62
N LEU A 233 13.31 5.63 -30.26
CA LEU A 233 14.31 4.63 -29.84
C LEU A 233 15.19 4.18 -31.01
N ASN A 234 14.64 4.03 -32.21
CA ASN A 234 15.41 3.73 -33.43
C ASN A 234 16.38 4.86 -33.78
N GLN A 235 15.95 6.13 -33.63
CA GLN A 235 16.79 7.29 -33.92
C GLN A 235 17.97 7.43 -32.94
N ARG A 236 17.77 7.11 -31.65
CA ARG A 236 18.84 7.13 -30.64
C ARG A 236 19.94 6.12 -30.91
N ASP A 237 19.59 4.97 -31.49
CA ASP A 237 20.55 3.93 -31.88
C ASP A 237 21.28 4.26 -33.19
N SER A 238 20.64 5.05 -34.06
CA SER A 238 21.17 5.51 -35.35
C SER A 238 22.07 6.76 -35.24
N GLY A 239 22.16 7.37 -34.05
CA GLY A 239 23.01 8.54 -33.80
C GLY A 239 24.50 8.16 -33.80
N PRO A 240 25.41 9.06 -34.19
CA PRO A 240 26.83 8.73 -34.30
C PRO A 240 27.37 8.28 -32.94
N LYS A 241 27.97 7.08 -32.91
CA LYS A 241 28.84 6.64 -31.80
C LYS A 241 29.97 7.67 -31.66
N PRO A 242 30.23 8.21 -30.45
CA PRO A 242 31.42 9.03 -30.23
C PRO A 242 32.71 8.23 -30.48
#